data_AF-A0A662I3Y3-F1
#
_entry.id   AF-A0A662I3Y3-F1
#
_cell.length_a   1.000
_cell.length_b   1.000
_cell.length_c   1.000
_cell.angle_alpha   90.00
_cell.angle_beta   90.00
_cell.angle_gamma   90.00
#
_symmetry.space_group_name_H-M   'P 1'
#
loop_
_entity.id
_entity.type
_entity.pdbx_description
1 polymer ?
#
loop_
_entity_poly.entity_id
_entity_poly.type
_entity_poly.pdbx_seq_one_letter_code
_entity_poly.pdbx_strand_id
1 'polypeptide(L)'
;YDAVLDRYTDVITLAALTYRLAWDIGPALSAYAWLAGLLAAVGGLMTSYSWHLIKTALGGGDVAWPAILSDSRDVRMLLVAVGSVLAHVDPRLLLAPLAWIALVTNAKAFYRLAVAHKLLRK
;
A
#
# COMPACT_ATOMS: atom_id res chain seq x y z
N TYR A 1 5.28 -2.11 -19.94
CA TYR A 1 4.22 -3.12 -19.83
C TYR A 1 4.26 -3.82 -18.47
N ASP A 2 5.41 -4.39 -18.08
CA ASP A 2 5.58 -5.11 -16.80
C ASP A 2 5.12 -4.31 -15.56
N ALA A 3 5.64 -3.10 -15.37
CA ALA A 3 5.27 -2.26 -14.23
C ALA A 3 3.78 -1.88 -14.15
N VAL A 4 3.07 -1.83 -15.29
CA VAL A 4 1.64 -1.51 -15.34
C VAL A 4 0.82 -2.73 -14.91
N LEU A 5 1.15 -3.91 -15.44
CA LEU A 5 0.53 -5.18 -15.06
C LEU A 5 0.72 -5.45 -13.58
N ASP A 6 1.91 -5.19 -13.03
CA ASP A 6 2.20 -5.30 -11.61
C ASP A 6 1.24 -4.47 -10.74
N ARG A 7 0.89 -3.25 -11.18
CA ARG A 7 -0.08 -2.42 -10.44
C ARG A 7 -1.48 -3.01 -10.48
N TYR A 8 -1.91 -3.53 -11.63
CA TYR A 8 -3.21 -4.18 -11.74
C TYR A 8 -3.29 -5.42 -10.86
N THR A 9 -2.25 -6.25 -10.85
CA THR A 9 -2.17 -7.42 -9.97
C THR A 9 -2.24 -7.01 -8.51
N ASP A 10 -1.44 -6.02 -8.07
CA ASP A 10 -1.45 -5.53 -6.68
C ASP A 10 -2.87 -5.06 -6.27
N VAL A 11 -3.56 -4.30 -7.12
CA VAL A 11 -4.91 -3.79 -6.83
C VAL A 11 -5.96 -4.90 -6.78
N ILE A 12 -5.94 -5.83 -7.74
CA ILE A 12 -6.90 -6.95 -7.78
C ILE A 12 -6.70 -7.86 -6.56
N THR A 13 -5.45 -8.16 -6.21
CA THR A 13 -5.13 -8.96 -5.02
C THR A 13 -5.64 -8.28 -3.75
N LEU A 14 -5.38 -6.98 -3.57
CA LEU A 14 -5.86 -6.24 -2.40
C LEU A 14 -7.40 -6.17 -2.36
N ALA A 15 -8.06 -5.99 -3.50
CA ALA A 15 -9.52 -5.97 -3.59
C ALA A 15 -10.14 -7.32 -3.20
N ALA A 16 -9.60 -8.42 -3.73
CA ALA A 16 -10.06 -9.77 -3.41
C ALA A 16 -9.89 -10.11 -1.92
N LEU A 17 -8.73 -9.75 -1.34
CA LEU A 17 -8.47 -9.95 0.09
C LEU A 17 -9.38 -9.12 0.98
N THR A 18 -9.60 -7.86 0.60
CA THR A 18 -10.48 -6.95 1.32
C THR A 18 -11.91 -7.47 1.32
N TYR A 19 -12.39 -7.92 0.16
CA TYR A 19 -13.72 -8.51 0.03
C TYR A 19 -13.87 -9.76 0.90
N ARG A 20 -12.90 -10.68 0.83
CA ARG A 20 -12.91 -11.91 1.61
C ARG A 20 -12.88 -11.61 3.11
N LEU A 21 -12.01 -10.70 3.54
CA LEU A 21 -11.90 -10.28 4.93
C LEU A 21 -13.19 -9.64 5.44
N ALA A 22 -13.78 -8.73 4.66
CA ALA A 22 -15.01 -8.03 5.00
C ALA A 22 -16.21 -8.99 5.17
N TRP A 23 -16.20 -10.10 4.42
CA TRP A 23 -17.16 -11.18 4.59
C TRP A 23 -16.93 -11.96 5.89
N ASP A 24 -15.68 -12.30 6.19
CA ASP A 24 -15.33 -13.19 7.30
C ASP A 24 -15.41 -12.53 8.69
N ILE A 25 -15.17 -11.22 8.82
CA ILE A 25 -15.21 -10.49 10.11
C ILE A 25 -16.60 -9.98 10.51
N GLY A 26 -17.58 -10.13 9.63
CA GLY A 26 -18.97 -9.73 9.84
C GLY A 26 -19.26 -8.21 9.72
N PRO A 27 -20.54 -7.81 9.78
CA PRO A 27 -20.99 -6.47 9.39
C PRO A 27 -20.40 -5.34 10.24
N ALA A 28 -20.19 -5.58 11.54
CA ALA A 28 -19.70 -4.57 12.48
C ALA A 28 -18.27 -4.11 12.17
N LEU A 29 -17.43 -5.01 11.64
CA LEU A 29 -16.02 -4.72 11.35
C LEU A 29 -15.73 -4.56 9.85
N SER A 30 -16.67 -4.95 9.00
CA SER A 30 -16.58 -4.89 7.53
C SER A 30 -16.16 -3.50 7.01
N ALA A 31 -16.70 -2.42 7.59
CA ALA A 31 -16.35 -1.06 7.20
C ALA A 31 -14.85 -0.76 7.36
N TYR A 32 -14.20 -1.26 8.42
CA TYR A 32 -12.77 -1.06 8.66
C TYR A 32 -11.91 -1.85 7.67
N ALA A 33 -12.33 -3.06 7.30
CA ALA A 33 -11.64 -3.83 6.26
C ALA A 33 -11.71 -3.09 4.91
N TRP A 34 -12.89 -2.60 4.53
CA TRP A 34 -13.05 -1.81 3.30
C TRP A 34 -12.21 -0.54 3.30
N LEU A 35 -12.20 0.21 4.40
CA LEU A 35 -11.36 1.41 4.53
C LEU A 35 -9.87 1.08 4.41
N ALA A 36 -9.39 0.05 5.13
CA ALA A 36 -7.99 -0.37 5.06
C ALA A 36 -7.61 -0.83 3.65
N GLY A 37 -8.45 -1.64 3.02
CA GLY A 37 -8.25 -2.14 1.66
C GLY A 37 -8.21 -1.03 0.61
N LEU A 38 -9.16 -0.09 0.67
CA LEU A 38 -9.20 1.05 -0.23
C LEU A 38 -7.95 1.94 -0.07
N LEU A 39 -7.57 2.25 1.17
CA LEU A 39 -6.38 3.05 1.45
C LEU A 39 -5.10 2.34 1.00
N ALA A 40 -5.00 1.02 1.17
CA ALA A 40 -3.87 0.22 0.69
C ALA A 40 -3.75 0.28 -0.85
N ALA A 41 -4.87 0.14 -1.57
CA ALA A 41 -4.88 0.22 -3.03
C ALA A 41 -4.50 1.63 -3.52
N VAL A 42 -5.14 2.67 -2.97
CA VAL A 42 -4.85 4.07 -3.31
C VAL A 42 -3.40 4.42 -3.01
N GLY A 43 -2.90 4.06 -1.82
CA GLY A 43 -1.51 4.30 -1.43
C GLY A 43 -0.50 3.59 -2.35
N GLY A 44 -0.79 2.35 -2.77
CA GLY A 44 0.02 1.60 -3.73
C GLY A 44 0.10 2.24 -5.12
N LEU A 45 -1.01 2.84 -5.58
CA LEU A 45 -1.03 3.60 -6.83
C LEU A 45 -0.30 4.94 -6.70
N MET A 46 -0.54 5.67 -5.60
CA MET A 46 0.08 6.98 -5.34
C MET A 46 1.59 6.88 -5.13
N THR A 47 2.09 5.82 -4.49
CA THR A 47 3.54 5.57 -4.38
C THR A 47 4.17 5.29 -5.75
N SER A 48 3.50 4.57 -6.64
CA SER A 48 4.02 4.38 -8.00
C SER A 48 4.03 5.69 -8.80
N TYR A 49 2.95 6.46 -8.71
CA TYR A 49 2.81 7.72 -9.44
C TYR A 49 3.78 8.80 -8.94
N SER A 50 3.84 9.01 -7.62
CA SER A 50 4.73 10.01 -7.00
C SER A 50 6.22 9.73 -7.24
N TRP A 51 6.61 8.47 -7.45
CA TRP A 51 7.99 8.12 -7.78
C TRP A 51 8.43 8.74 -9.11
N HIS A 52 7.58 8.70 -10.14
CA HIS A 52 7.89 9.32 -11.43
C HIS A 52 8.08 10.84 -11.32
N LEU A 53 7.21 11.50 -10.54
CA LEU A 53 7.32 12.94 -10.27
C LEU A 53 8.65 13.28 -9.57
N ILE A 54 8.96 12.57 -8.49
CA ILE A 54 10.18 12.79 -7.68
C ILE A 54 11.44 12.50 -8.47
N LYS A 55 11.47 11.38 -9.21
CA LYS A 55 12.62 11.02 -10.05
C LYS A 55 12.94 12.12 -11.04
N THR A 56 11.91 12.75 -11.61
CA THR A 56 12.07 13.86 -12.56
C THR A 56 12.57 15.12 -11.85
N ALA A 57 12.00 15.45 -10.68
CA ALA A 57 12.37 16.63 -9.90
C ALA A 57 13.80 16.56 -9.30
N LEU A 58 14.28 15.37 -8.95
CA LEU A 58 15.62 15.16 -8.36
C LEU A 58 16.72 14.90 -9.40
N GLY A 59 16.41 14.86 -10.70
CA GLY A 59 17.38 14.49 -11.74
C GLY A 59 17.83 13.02 -11.68
N GLY A 60 17.01 12.16 -11.05
CA GLY A 60 17.31 10.75 -10.79
C GLY A 60 17.25 10.41 -9.30
N GLY A 61 16.80 9.18 -9.00
CA GLY A 61 16.69 8.68 -7.62
C GLY A 61 15.31 8.87 -6.99
N ASP A 62 15.28 8.69 -5.67
CA ASP A 62 14.09 8.77 -4.82
C ASP A 62 14.46 9.45 -3.50
N VAL A 63 13.47 9.84 -2.71
CA VAL A 63 13.68 10.39 -1.36
C VAL A 63 14.10 9.30 -0.37
N ALA A 64 14.98 9.68 0.56
CA ALA A 64 15.40 8.79 1.64
C ALA A 64 14.19 8.41 2.52
N TRP A 65 13.84 7.12 2.52
CA TRP A 65 12.72 6.56 3.26
C TRP A 65 13.23 5.56 4.31
N PRO A 66 12.73 5.59 5.57
CA PRO A 66 13.23 4.69 6.62
C PRO A 66 13.06 3.22 6.24
N ALA A 67 14.12 2.42 6.40
CA ALA A 67 14.12 0.99 6.06
C ALA A 67 13.08 0.19 6.87
N ILE A 68 12.79 0.61 8.11
CA ILE A 68 11.75 -0.03 8.95
C ILE A 68 10.34 0.16 8.39
N LEU A 69 10.13 1.21 7.58
CA LEU A 69 8.89 1.48 6.86
C LEU A 69 8.98 0.98 5.41
N SER A 70 9.79 -0.05 5.13
CA SER A 70 9.96 -0.56 3.78
C SER A 70 8.60 -0.89 3.15
N ASP A 71 8.33 -0.23 2.03
CA ASP A 71 7.09 -0.33 1.28
C ASP A 71 7.28 -1.09 -0.03
N SER A 72 8.42 -1.75 -0.23
CA SER A 72 8.73 -2.46 -1.47
C SER A 72 7.63 -3.47 -1.84
N ARG A 73 7.47 -3.73 -3.14
CA ARG A 73 6.44 -4.68 -3.61
C ARG A 73 6.61 -6.05 -2.95
N ASP A 74 7.85 -6.52 -2.82
CA ASP A 74 8.17 -7.80 -2.22
C ASP A 74 7.71 -7.87 -0.75
N VAL A 75 7.93 -6.81 0.02
CA VAL A 75 7.45 -6.73 1.41
C VAL A 75 5.92 -6.74 1.47
N ARG A 76 5.24 -5.99 0.60
CA ARG A 76 3.76 -5.99 0.57
C ARG A 76 3.20 -7.37 0.21
N MET A 77 3.77 -8.02 -0.80
CA MET A 77 3.35 -9.36 -1.23
C MET A 77 3.65 -10.41 -0.17
N LEU A 78 4.78 -10.30 0.53
CA LEU A 78 5.11 -11.17 1.67
C LEU A 78 4.11 -10.98 2.82
N LEU A 79 3.78 -9.74 3.18
CA LEU A 79 2.80 -9.44 4.24
C LEU A 79 1.41 -9.97 3.88
N VAL A 80 1.02 -9.83 2.61
CA VAL A 80 -0.23 -10.39 2.09
C VAL A 80 -0.22 -11.92 2.16
N ALA A 81 0.86 -12.57 1.73
CA ALA A 81 1.00 -14.02 1.76
C ALA A 81 0.93 -14.57 3.20
N VAL A 82 1.71 -14.00 4.12
CA VAL A 82 1.71 -14.36 5.54
C VAL A 82 0.34 -14.09 6.16
N GLY A 83 -0.26 -12.93 5.90
CA GLY A 83 -1.60 -12.60 6.38
C GLY A 83 -2.66 -13.60 5.91
N SER A 84 -2.57 -14.06 4.66
CA SER A 84 -3.49 -15.02 4.05
C SER A 84 -3.39 -16.41 4.68
N VAL A 85 -2.19 -16.85 5.04
CA VAL A 85 -1.97 -18.08 5.81
C VAL A 85 -2.57 -17.93 7.21
N LEU A 86 -2.31 -16.82 7.89
CA LEU A 86 -2.81 -16.57 9.25
C LEU A 86 -4.34 -16.41 9.31
N ALA A 87 -4.98 -15.98 8.23
CA ALA A 87 -6.43 -15.87 8.15
C ALA A 87 -7.16 -17.23 8.30
N HIS A 88 -6.47 -18.36 8.10
CA HIS A 88 -7.04 -19.68 8.39
C HIS A 88 -7.21 -19.92 9.91
N VAL A 89 -6.45 -19.22 10.75
CA VAL A 89 -6.53 -19.30 12.21
C VAL A 89 -7.53 -18.27 12.74
N ASP A 90 -7.37 -17.01 12.36
CA ASP A 90 -8.30 -15.92 12.65
C ASP A 90 -8.29 -14.90 11.50
N PRO A 91 -9.41 -14.68 10.79
CA PRO A 91 -9.51 -13.71 9.70
C PRO A 91 -9.08 -12.30 10.10
N ARG A 92 -9.26 -11.90 11.37
CA ARG A 92 -8.90 -10.56 11.85
C ARG A 92 -7.41 -10.27 11.75
N LEU A 93 -6.57 -11.31 11.76
CA LEU A 93 -5.13 -11.17 11.60
C LEU A 93 -4.74 -10.58 10.24
N LEU A 94 -5.59 -10.72 9.23
CA LEU A 94 -5.38 -10.15 7.89
C LEU A 94 -5.64 -8.63 7.85
N LEU A 95 -6.34 -8.08 8.85
CA LEU A 95 -6.54 -6.63 8.96
C LEU A 95 -5.21 -5.91 9.27
N ALA A 96 -4.33 -6.53 10.07
CA ALA A 96 -3.03 -5.95 10.42
C ALA A 96 -2.12 -5.68 9.21
N PRO A 97 -1.83 -6.65 8.31
CA PRO A 97 -1.02 -6.38 7.12
C PRO A 97 -1.70 -5.41 6.15
N LEU A 98 -3.03 -5.46 5.99
CA LEU A 98 -3.76 -4.47 5.19
C LEU A 98 -3.61 -3.04 5.74
N ALA A 99 -3.79 -2.87 7.05
CA ALA A 99 -3.63 -1.59 7.72
C ALA A 99 -2.18 -1.09 7.65
N TRP A 100 -1.19 -1.98 7.79
CA TRP A 100 0.22 -1.64 7.62
C TRP A 100 0.52 -1.13 6.22
N ILE A 101 0.09 -1.86 5.18
CA ILE A 101 0.27 -1.46 3.78
C ILE A 101 -0.39 -0.11 3.53
N ALA A 102 -1.63 0.08 3.99
CA ALA A 102 -2.34 1.35 3.89
C ALA A 102 -1.55 2.50 4.53
N LEU A 103 -1.10 2.32 5.77
CA LEU A 103 -0.38 3.37 6.50
C LEU A 103 0.95 3.73 5.82
N VAL A 104 1.78 2.73 5.52
CA VAL A 104 3.13 2.95 5.01
C VAL A 104 3.11 3.56 3.62
N THR A 105 2.27 3.04 2.71
CA THR A 105 2.21 3.54 1.34
C THR A 105 1.67 4.97 1.27
N ASN A 106 0.63 5.29 2.03
CA ASN A 106 0.10 6.65 2.08
C ASN A 106 1.09 7.62 2.76
N ALA A 107 1.74 7.21 3.85
CA ALA A 107 2.76 8.02 4.52
C ALA A 107 3.92 8.36 3.58
N LYS A 108 4.40 7.38 2.79
CA LYS A 108 5.46 7.61 1.81
C LYS A 108 5.01 8.54 0.68
N ALA A 109 3.80 8.36 0.17
CA ALA A 109 3.24 9.22 -0.87
C ALA A 109 3.15 10.68 -0.38
N PHE A 110 2.67 10.89 0.85
CA PHE A 110 2.61 12.21 1.46
C PHE A 110 4.00 12.82 1.68
N TYR A 111 4.96 12.02 2.17
CA TYR A 111 6.34 12.47 2.36
C TYR A 111 6.98 12.92 1.05
N ARG A 112 6.80 12.16 -0.04
CA ARG A 112 7.24 12.54 -1.38
C ARG A 112 6.61 13.85 -1.84
N LEU A 113 5.30 14.00 -1.67
CA LEU A 113 4.60 15.24 -2.02
C LEU A 113 5.15 16.45 -1.23
N ALA A 114 5.40 16.29 0.07
CA ALA A 114 5.96 17.35 0.90
C ALA A 114 7.38 17.75 0.47
N VAL A 115 8.21 16.79 0.06
CA VAL A 115 9.54 17.08 -0.48
C VAL A 115 9.45 17.75 -1.86
N ALA A 116 8.60 17.25 -2.76
CA ALA A 116 8.38 17.87 -4.07
C ALA A 116 7.93 19.33 -3.92
N HIS A 117 7.00 19.62 -3.01
CA HIS A 117 6.57 21.00 -2.73
C HIS A 117 7.71 21.90 -2.28
N LYS A 118 8.63 21.41 -1.44
CA LYS A 118 9.81 22.18 -1.01
C LYS A 118 10.80 22.43 -2.15
N LEU A 119 10.93 21.49 -3.09
CA LEU A 119 11.83 21.62 -4.24
C LEU A 119 11.29 22.59 -5.30
N LEU A 120 9.99 22.54 -5.60
CA LEU A 120 9.34 23.38 -6.62
C LEU A 120 9.10 24.83 -6.16
N ARG A 121 9.17 25.11 -4.86
CA ARG A 121 9.01 26.45 -4.29
C ARG A 121 10.35 27.20 -4.18
N LYS A 122 11.47 26.54 -4.48
CA LYS A 122 12.78 27.18 -4.70
C LYS A 122 12.91 27.59 -6.15
#